data_AF-A0A183VD09-F1
#
_entry.id   AF-A0A183VD09-F1
#
_cell.length_a   1.000
_cell.length_b   1.000
_cell.length_c   1.000
_cell.angle_alpha   90.00
_cell.angle_beta   90.00
_cell.angle_gamma   90.00
#
_symmetry.space_group_name_H-M   'P 1'
#
loop_
_entity.id
_entity.type
_entity.pdbx_description
1 polymer ?
#
loop_
_entity_poly.entity_id
_entity_poly.type
_entity_poly.pdbx_seq_one_letter_code
_entity_poly.pdbx_strand_id
1 'polypeptide(L)'
;MVRNGPGIYSVGDVHYKHWFDGLALLQRFHFEDGKMWYSSKYLKSDAYTQNMTQKRIVISAFGTKSVPDPCKNILQRFLTYFEKEPITDNASSHFIKCGDAIYATSETPYIYRVDPNSLETLKKVCHFKETEHSEFGIDD
;
A
#
# COMPACT_ATOMS: atom_id res chain seq x y z
N MET A 1 -15.72 9.44 -8.86
CA MET A 1 -14.57 10.00 -8.10
C MET A 1 -13.91 8.89 -7.30
N VAL A 2 -12.58 8.83 -7.28
CA VAL A 2 -11.81 7.92 -6.41
C VAL A 2 -10.95 8.71 -5.43
N ARG A 3 -10.81 8.21 -4.21
CA ARG A 3 -9.97 8.76 -3.14
C ARG A 3 -9.19 7.63 -2.48
N ASN A 4 -8.02 7.96 -1.97
CA ASN A 4 -7.15 7.03 -1.25
C ASN A 4 -6.80 7.67 0.10
N GLY A 5 -6.54 6.83 1.09
CA GLY A 5 -6.20 7.26 2.44
C GLY A 5 -5.90 6.07 3.34
N PRO A 6 -5.31 6.29 4.52
CA PRO A 6 -5.17 5.26 5.54
C PRO A 6 -6.54 4.83 6.08
N GLY A 7 -6.78 3.53 6.23
CA GLY A 7 -8.06 2.98 6.72
C GLY A 7 -7.95 1.89 7.79
N ILE A 8 -6.77 1.30 8.01
CA ILE A 8 -6.54 0.35 9.11
C ILE A 8 -5.39 0.85 9.97
N TYR A 9 -5.69 1.19 11.23
CA TYR A 9 -4.71 1.73 12.19
C TYR A 9 -4.22 0.70 13.22
N SER A 10 -4.73 -0.52 13.19
CA SER A 10 -4.33 -1.60 14.09
C SER A 10 -4.32 -2.95 13.38
N VAL A 11 -3.32 -3.76 13.66
CA VAL A 11 -3.20 -5.13 13.15
C VAL A 11 -2.94 -6.05 14.34
N GLY A 12 -3.89 -6.92 14.66
CA GLY A 12 -3.91 -7.61 15.94
C GLY A 12 -3.95 -6.59 17.08
N ASP A 13 -3.11 -6.77 18.09
CA ASP A 13 -3.01 -5.88 19.26
C ASP A 13 -2.02 -4.71 19.05
N VAL A 14 -1.48 -4.56 17.84
CA VAL A 14 -0.44 -3.57 17.53
C VAL A 14 -1.05 -2.41 16.77
N HIS A 15 -0.83 -1.19 17.30
CA HIS A 15 -1.29 0.05 16.69
C HIS A 15 -0.19 0.74 15.90
N TYR A 16 -0.57 1.29 14.75
CA TYR A 16 0.25 2.27 14.04
C TYR A 16 0.37 3.56 14.84
N LYS A 17 1.55 4.16 14.84
CA LYS A 17 1.92 5.33 15.65
C LYS A 17 1.82 6.65 14.90
N HIS A 18 1.82 6.61 13.57
CA HIS A 18 1.76 7.80 12.72
C HIS A 18 0.54 7.76 11.81
N TRP A 19 -0.01 8.94 11.50
CA TRP A 19 -1.18 9.09 10.64
C TRP A 19 -1.00 8.39 9.28
N PHE A 20 0.19 8.55 8.67
CA PHE A 20 0.52 7.99 7.35
C PHE A 20 0.77 6.48 7.34
N ASP A 21 0.83 5.83 8.49
CA ASP A 21 1.18 4.41 8.56
C ASP A 21 0.00 3.47 8.31
N GLY A 22 -1.23 3.97 8.42
CA GLY A 22 -2.43 3.15 8.26
C GLY A 22 -2.49 2.50 6.87
N LEU A 23 -2.93 1.23 6.80
CA LEU A 23 -3.01 0.50 5.54
C LEU A 23 -4.03 1.14 4.61
N ALA A 24 -3.69 1.22 3.32
CA ALA A 24 -4.46 1.93 2.30
C ALA A 24 -5.90 1.41 2.14
N LEU A 25 -6.84 2.34 2.14
CA LEU A 25 -8.26 2.15 1.85
C LEU A 25 -8.64 2.99 0.64
N LEU A 26 -8.93 2.28 -0.45
CA LEU A 26 -9.41 2.86 -1.69
C LEU A 26 -10.91 3.12 -1.55
N GLN A 27 -11.35 4.29 -1.99
CA GLN A 27 -12.73 4.75 -1.86
C GLN A 27 -13.22 5.25 -3.21
N ARG A 28 -14.46 4.90 -3.57
CA ARG A 28 -15.13 5.33 -4.80
C ARG A 28 -16.49 5.92 -4.46
N PHE A 29 -16.73 7.10 -5.02
CA PHE A 29 -18.01 7.79 -5.02
C PHE A 29 -18.48 7.87 -6.48
N HIS A 30 -19.56 7.18 -6.79
CA HIS A 30 -20.13 7.09 -8.12
C HIS A 30 -21.49 7.80 -8.14
N PHE A 31 -21.75 8.59 -9.16
CA PHE A 31 -22.98 9.36 -9.32
C PHE A 31 -23.58 9.05 -10.69
N GLU A 32 -24.86 8.72 -10.70
CA GLU A 32 -25.65 8.28 -11.87
C GLU A 32 -27.14 8.50 -11.52
N ASP A 33 -27.90 9.07 -12.44
CA ASP A 33 -29.33 9.36 -12.27
C ASP A 33 -29.73 10.06 -10.96
N GLY A 34 -28.90 11.03 -10.52
CA GLY A 34 -29.14 11.80 -9.29
C GLY A 34 -28.93 11.00 -7.99
N LYS A 35 -28.43 9.76 -8.06
CA LYS A 35 -28.07 8.93 -6.91
C LYS A 35 -26.55 8.86 -6.74
N MET A 36 -26.12 8.55 -5.52
CA MET A 36 -24.71 8.34 -5.17
C MET A 36 -24.52 6.92 -4.61
N TRP A 37 -23.55 6.20 -5.16
CA TRP A 37 -23.08 4.92 -4.65
C TRP A 37 -21.68 5.06 -4.07
N TYR A 38 -21.46 4.40 -2.94
CA TYR A 38 -20.17 4.31 -2.29
C TYR A 38 -19.65 2.87 -2.37
N SER A 39 -18.37 2.73 -2.70
CA SER A 39 -17.66 1.47 -2.50
C SER A 39 -16.25 1.72 -1.96
N SER A 40 -15.73 0.74 -1.22
CA SER A 40 -14.39 0.82 -0.66
C SER A 40 -13.74 -0.55 -0.63
N LYS A 41 -12.42 -0.59 -0.88
CA LYS A 41 -11.60 -1.80 -0.75
C LYS A 41 -10.24 -1.45 -0.17
N TYR A 42 -9.74 -2.32 0.69
CA TYR A 42 -8.34 -2.23 1.09
C TYR A 42 -7.44 -2.59 -0.08
N LEU A 43 -6.39 -1.82 -0.29
CA LEU A 43 -5.35 -2.14 -1.26
C LEU A 43 -4.67 -3.45 -0.83
N LYS A 44 -4.64 -4.44 -1.71
CA LYS A 44 -3.98 -5.74 -1.45
C LYS A 44 -2.48 -5.65 -1.70
N SER A 45 -1.81 -4.78 -0.94
CA SER A 45 -0.35 -4.66 -0.98
C SER A 45 0.33 -5.81 -0.23
N ASP A 46 1.65 -5.97 -0.36
CA ASP A 46 2.40 -6.97 0.41
C ASP A 46 2.37 -6.60 1.90
N ALA A 47 2.50 -5.31 2.25
CA ALA A 47 2.33 -4.82 3.62
C ALA A 47 0.96 -5.19 4.19
N TYR A 48 -0.13 -4.97 3.44
CA TYR A 48 -1.46 -5.39 3.86
C TYR A 48 -1.53 -6.92 4.07
N THR A 49 -1.10 -7.69 3.07
CA THR A 49 -1.26 -9.15 3.04
C THR A 49 -0.45 -9.82 4.15
N GLN A 50 0.81 -9.42 4.32
CA GLN A 50 1.70 -9.98 5.34
C GLN A 50 1.24 -9.58 6.75
N ASN A 51 0.87 -8.31 6.96
CA ASN A 51 0.42 -7.84 8.26
C ASN A 51 -0.88 -8.58 8.69
N MET A 52 -1.83 -8.73 7.77
CA MET A 52 -3.08 -9.45 8.04
C MET A 52 -2.87 -10.94 8.28
N THR A 53 -2.01 -11.58 7.49
CA THR A 53 -1.69 -13.01 7.64
C THR A 53 -1.04 -13.31 8.98
N GLN A 54 -0.11 -12.44 9.42
CA GLN A 54 0.64 -12.63 10.66
C GLN A 54 -0.02 -11.98 11.89
N LYS A 55 -1.15 -11.28 11.70
CA LYS A 55 -1.88 -10.55 12.74
C LYS A 55 -1.00 -9.60 13.56
N ARG A 56 0.00 -8.99 12.92
CA ARG A 56 0.94 -8.02 13.52
C ARG A 56 1.59 -7.18 12.41
N ILE A 57 2.19 -6.05 12.75
CA ILE A 57 2.92 -5.22 11.80
C ILE A 57 4.28 -5.87 11.51
N VAL A 58 4.49 -6.41 10.31
CA VAL A 58 5.74 -7.09 9.91
C VAL A 58 6.52 -6.34 8.84
N ILE A 59 5.85 -5.45 8.12
CA ILE A 59 6.51 -4.47 7.25
C ILE A 59 6.49 -3.12 7.97
N SER A 60 7.69 -2.57 8.21
CA SER A 60 7.87 -1.25 8.81
C SER A 60 7.20 -0.17 7.94
N ALA A 61 6.42 0.71 8.59
CA ALA A 61 5.83 1.89 7.97
C ALA A 61 6.69 3.14 8.25
N PHE A 62 6.19 4.33 7.90
CA PHE A 62 6.92 5.58 8.04
C PHE A 62 7.30 5.89 9.51
N GLY A 63 6.33 5.83 10.42
CA GLY A 63 6.53 6.13 11.85
C GLY A 63 6.44 4.90 12.77
N THR A 64 6.22 3.72 12.22
CA THR A 64 6.00 2.48 12.98
C THR A 64 6.91 1.37 12.49
N LYS A 65 7.87 0.97 13.34
CA LYS A 65 8.73 -0.19 13.06
C LYS A 65 7.95 -1.49 13.14
N SER A 66 8.37 -2.46 12.34
CA SER A 66 7.88 -3.84 12.41
C SER A 66 8.09 -4.44 13.81
N VAL A 67 7.20 -5.35 14.18
CA VAL A 67 7.34 -6.18 15.37
C VAL A 67 8.28 -7.34 15.03
N PRO A 68 9.30 -7.64 15.86
CA PRO A 68 10.14 -8.81 15.67
C PRO A 68 9.33 -10.11 15.70
N ASP A 69 9.78 -11.11 14.94
CA ASP A 69 9.16 -12.43 14.95
C ASP A 69 9.36 -13.11 16.33
N PRO A 70 8.27 -13.47 17.05
CA PRO A 70 8.38 -14.12 18.36
C PRO A 70 9.02 -15.50 18.30
N CYS A 71 9.02 -16.15 17.14
CA CYS A 71 9.58 -17.49 16.94
C CYS A 71 11.11 -17.47 16.68
N LYS A 72 11.72 -16.29 16.51
CA LYS A 72 13.17 -16.16 16.26
C LYS A 72 13.96 -16.11 17.58
N ASN A 73 14.93 -17.00 17.71
CA ASN A 73 15.89 -17.00 18.82
C ASN A 73 16.87 -15.81 18.74
N ILE A 74 17.58 -15.49 19.83
CA ILE A 74 18.49 -14.33 19.94
C ILE A 74 19.51 -14.26 18.77
N LEU A 75 20.12 -15.41 18.41
CA LEU A 75 21.07 -15.49 17.29
C LEU A 75 20.41 -15.21 15.93
N GLN A 76 19.21 -15.76 15.70
CA GLN A 76 18.46 -15.50 14.47
C GLN A 76 18.04 -14.03 14.38
N ARG A 77 17.66 -13.42 15.51
CA ARG A 77 17.35 -11.99 15.58
C ARG A 77 18.56 -11.12 15.28
N PHE A 78 19.75 -11.51 15.75
CA PHE A 78 21.02 -10.84 15.41
C PHE A 78 21.35 -10.94 13.92
N LEU A 79 21.18 -12.13 13.32
CA LEU A 79 21.38 -12.31 11.87
C LEU A 79 20.37 -11.48 11.05
N THR A 80 19.12 -11.37 11.50
CA THR A 80 18.09 -10.55 10.82
C THR A 80 18.46 -9.06 10.82
N TYR A 81 19.30 -8.59 11.75
CA TYR A 81 19.76 -7.20 11.77
C TYR A 81 20.65 -6.84 10.57
N PHE A 82 21.30 -7.83 9.96
CA PHE A 82 22.10 -7.65 8.75
C PHE A 82 21.28 -7.80 7.46
N GLU A 83 20.03 -8.24 7.56
CA GLU A 83 19.10 -8.27 6.43
C GLU A 83 18.48 -6.88 6.23
N LYS A 84 18.47 -6.39 4.99
CA LYS A 84 17.86 -5.10 4.66
C LYS A 84 16.34 -5.19 4.86
N GLU A 85 15.80 -4.36 5.76
CA GLU A 85 14.34 -4.29 5.93
C GLU A 85 13.67 -3.93 4.59
N PRO A 86 12.58 -4.64 4.23
CA PRO A 86 11.85 -4.32 3.01
C PRO A 86 11.21 -2.94 3.12
N ILE A 87 11.33 -2.14 2.07
CA ILE A 87 10.62 -0.86 1.95
C ILE A 87 9.13 -1.16 1.81
N THR A 88 8.30 -0.45 2.56
CA THR A 88 6.84 -0.62 2.49
C THR A 88 6.31 -0.34 1.09
N ASP A 89 5.27 -1.07 0.72
CA ASP A 89 4.49 -0.86 -0.50
C ASP A 89 3.07 -0.37 -0.20
N ASN A 90 2.84 0.10 1.03
CA ASN A 90 1.57 0.70 1.42
C ASN A 90 1.38 2.03 0.68
N ALA A 91 0.64 1.95 -0.42
CA ALA A 91 0.32 3.09 -1.26
C ALA A 91 -0.97 3.77 -0.77
N SER A 92 -0.91 4.44 0.40
CA SER A 92 -2.06 5.01 1.11
C SER A 92 -2.30 6.51 0.90
N SER A 93 -1.46 7.20 0.12
CA SER A 93 -1.48 8.67 0.05
C SER A 93 -2.50 9.20 -0.97
N HIS A 94 -2.31 8.89 -2.26
CA HIS A 94 -3.17 9.42 -3.33
C HIS A 94 -3.22 8.49 -4.56
N PHE A 95 -3.98 8.90 -5.58
CA PHE A 95 -3.98 8.27 -6.89
C PHE A 95 -3.30 9.17 -7.92
N ILE A 96 -2.52 8.57 -8.81
CA ILE A 96 -2.01 9.22 -10.03
C ILE A 96 -2.63 8.57 -11.26
N LYS A 97 -2.79 9.34 -12.34
CA LYS A 97 -3.20 8.84 -13.65
C LYS A 97 -1.99 8.83 -14.57
N CYS A 98 -1.75 7.71 -15.25
CA CYS A 98 -0.75 7.58 -16.29
C CYS A 98 -1.38 6.88 -17.49
N GLY A 99 -1.49 7.58 -18.62
CA GLY A 99 -2.30 7.13 -19.76
C GLY A 99 -3.72 6.79 -19.32
N ASP A 100 -4.20 5.61 -19.68
CA ASP A 100 -5.54 5.12 -19.31
C ASP A 100 -5.61 4.40 -17.95
N ALA A 101 -4.48 4.26 -17.25
CA ALA A 101 -4.41 3.55 -15.98
C ALA A 101 -4.38 4.51 -14.78
N ILE A 102 -4.99 4.08 -13.68
CA ILE A 102 -4.86 4.74 -12.39
C ILE A 102 -3.97 3.91 -11.46
N TYR A 103 -3.14 4.61 -10.68
CA TYR A 103 -2.21 3.99 -9.74
C TYR A 103 -2.38 4.57 -8.35
N ALA A 104 -2.55 3.70 -7.34
CA ALA A 104 -2.40 4.08 -5.95
C ALA A 104 -0.91 4.27 -5.64
N THR A 105 -0.55 5.34 -4.94
CA THR A 105 0.85 5.66 -4.62
C THR A 105 1.02 6.21 -3.20
N SER A 106 2.26 6.17 -2.72
CA SER A 106 2.77 6.89 -1.54
C SER A 106 4.13 7.52 -1.88
N GLU A 107 5.02 7.66 -0.90
CA GLU A 107 6.38 8.20 -1.09
C GLU A 107 7.44 7.12 -1.35
N THR A 108 6.99 5.88 -1.53
CA THR A 108 7.84 4.73 -1.84
C THR A 108 7.85 4.47 -3.34
N PRO A 109 8.86 3.76 -3.88
CA PRO A 109 8.91 3.47 -5.31
C PRO A 109 7.85 2.49 -5.80
N TYR A 110 7.07 1.89 -4.89
CA TYR A 110 6.05 0.92 -5.23
C TYR A 110 4.71 1.59 -5.42
N ILE A 111 4.16 1.46 -6.63
CA ILE A 111 2.82 1.91 -6.99
C ILE A 111 1.97 0.72 -7.38
N TYR A 112 0.65 0.86 -7.27
CA TYR A 112 -0.29 -0.22 -7.60
C TYR A 112 -1.28 0.23 -8.65
N ARG A 113 -1.35 -0.48 -9.77
CA ARG A 113 -2.43 -0.31 -10.73
C ARG A 113 -3.73 -0.79 -10.10
N VAL A 114 -4.78 0.03 -10.21
CA VAL A 114 -6.10 -0.24 -9.63
C VAL A 114 -7.17 -0.13 -10.71
N ASP A 115 -8.21 -0.95 -10.62
CA ASP A 115 -9.43 -0.76 -11.41
C ASP A 115 -10.30 0.37 -10.79
N PRO A 116 -10.57 1.48 -11.51
CA PRO A 116 -11.33 2.61 -10.98
C PRO A 116 -12.81 2.31 -10.69
N ASN A 117 -13.36 1.24 -11.25
CA ASN A 117 -14.75 0.83 -11.09
C ASN A 117 -14.91 -0.18 -9.95
N SER A 118 -14.09 -1.23 -9.96
CA SER A 118 -14.17 -2.32 -8.98
C SER A 118 -13.30 -2.10 -7.75
N LEU A 119 -12.36 -1.16 -7.78
CA LEU A 119 -11.31 -0.94 -6.78
C LEU A 119 -10.40 -2.17 -6.56
N GLU A 120 -10.36 -3.10 -7.52
CA GLU A 120 -9.47 -4.25 -7.46
C GLU A 120 -8.00 -3.84 -7.61
N THR A 121 -7.15 -4.49 -6.81
CA THR A 121 -5.70 -4.31 -6.88
C THR A 121 -5.16 -5.20 -8.00
N LEU A 122 -4.63 -4.61 -9.07
CA LEU A 122 -4.28 -5.35 -10.29
C LEU A 122 -2.81 -5.75 -10.34
N LYS A 123 -1.89 -4.77 -10.24
CA LYS A 123 -0.46 -5.01 -10.45
C LYS A 123 0.38 -4.09 -9.57
N LYS A 124 1.37 -4.65 -8.87
CA LYS A 124 2.46 -3.91 -8.22
C LYS A 124 3.50 -3.52 -9.26
N VAL A 125 3.93 -2.27 -9.24
CA VAL A 125 4.93 -1.70 -10.15
C VAL A 125 5.99 -0.96 -9.33
N CYS A 126 7.25 -1.05 -9.75
CA CYS A 126 8.34 -0.28 -9.17
C CYS A 126 8.73 0.83 -10.14
N HIS A 127 8.47 2.09 -9.78
CA HIS A 127 8.67 3.24 -10.67
C HIS A 127 10.10 3.33 -11.23
N PHE A 128 11.12 3.06 -10.41
CA PHE A 128 12.52 3.11 -10.83
C PHE A 128 12.92 2.06 -11.89
N LYS A 129 12.19 0.94 -11.98
CA LYS A 129 12.50 -0.12 -12.96
C LYS A 129 11.83 0.10 -14.31
N GLU A 130 10.85 0.99 -14.38
CA GLU A 130 10.05 1.22 -15.60
C GLU A 130 10.58 2.43 -16.39
N THR A 131 11.35 3.33 -15.78
CA THR A 131 12.09 4.38 -16.50
C THR A 131 13.15 3.83 -17.48
N GLU A 132 13.54 2.56 -17.39
CA GLU A 132 14.42 1.89 -18.37
C GLU A 132 13.65 1.30 -19.58
N HIS A 133 12.32 1.19 -19.48
CA HIS A 133 11.43 0.71 -20.54
C HIS A 133 10.21 1.63 -20.62
N SER A 134 10.36 2.69 -21.42
CA SER A 134 9.38 3.77 -21.60
C SER A 134 7.99 3.25 -22.00
N GLU A 135 7.07 3.19 -21.03
CA GLU A 135 5.60 3.23 -21.25
C GLU A 135 4.94 4.44 -20.57
N PHE A 136 5.72 5.32 -19.91
CA PHE A 136 5.24 6.62 -19.45
C PHE A 136 5.34 7.62 -20.60
N GLY A 137 4.39 7.55 -21.53
CA GLY A 137 4.14 8.62 -22.49
C GLY A 137 3.72 9.88 -21.75
N ILE A 138 4.70 10.74 -21.46
CA ILE A 138 4.47 12.15 -21.17
C ILE A 138 4.57 12.82 -22.53
N ASP A 139 3.41 13.03 -23.17
CA ASP A 139 3.34 13.89 -24.34
C ASP A 139 3.51 15.34 -23.86
N ASP A 140 4.56 16.00 -24.36
CA ASP A 140 4.83 17.44 -24.21
C ASP A 140 3.78 18.31 -24.93
#